data_AF-A0A3D2ET31-F1
#
_entry.id   AF-A0A3D2ET31-F1
#
_cell.length_a   1.000
_cell.length_b   1.000
_cell.length_c   1.000
_cell.angle_alpha   90.00
_cell.angle_beta   90.00
_cell.angle_gamma   90.00
#
_symmetry.space_group_name_H-M   'P 1'
#
loop_
_entity.id
_entity.type
_entity.pdbx_description
1 polymer ?
#
loop_
_entity_poly.entity_id
_entity_poly.type
_entity_poly.pdbx_seq_one_letter_code
_entity_poly.pdbx_strand_id
1 'polypeptide(L)' 'MIQGALDGQGFALCSSQFVSDHLQSGRLVKVFDDALETDYAYYVCCPPNHLTRPGVREFRDWMVAQSEITSA' A
#
# COMPACT_ATOMS: atom_id res chain seq x y z
N MET A 1 -1.87 -9.92 11.88
CA MET A 1 -0.43 -10.25 11.70
C MET A 1 0.46 -9.10 12.15
N ILE A 2 0.30 -7.88 11.62
CA ILE A 2 1.08 -6.70 12.08
C ILE A 2 0.92 -6.44 13.60
N GLN A 3 -0.28 -6.61 14.15
CA GLN A 3 -0.51 -6.43 15.59
C GLN A 3 0.37 -7.32 16.47
N GLY A 4 0.67 -8.57 16.07
CA GLY A 4 1.56 -9.44 16.83
C GLY A 4 2.98 -8.89 16.91
N ALA A 5 3.49 -8.28 15.83
CA ALA A 5 4.77 -7.60 15.84
C ALA A 5 4.75 -6.33 16.70
N LEU A 6 3.65 -5.56 16.65
CA LEU A 6 3.44 -4.39 17.51
C LEU A 6 3.38 -4.75 19.00
N ASP A 7 2.84 -5.92 19.33
CA ASP A 7 2.76 -6.44 20.70
C ASP A 7 4.04 -7.17 21.14
N GLY A 8 5.09 -7.16 20.32
CA GLY A 8 6.39 -7.78 20.64
C GLY A 8 6.41 -9.31 20.56
N GLN A 9 5.45 -9.93 19.86
CA GLN A 9 5.33 -11.38 19.73
C GLN A 9 6.25 -11.96 18.62
N GLY A 10 6.97 -11.12 17.89
CA GLY A 10 7.94 -11.55 16.88
C GLY A 10 8.03 -10.61 15.69
N PHE A 11 8.35 -11.18 14.53
CA PHE A 11 8.56 -10.46 13.27
C PHE A 11 7.37 -10.61 12.31
N ALA A 12 7.16 -9.62 11.45
CA ALA A 12 6.16 -9.67 10.38
C ALA A 12 6.75 -9.20 9.05
N LEU A 13 6.46 -9.93 7.98
CA LEU A 13 6.71 -9.49 6.60
C LEU A 13 5.47 -8.77 6.08
N CYS A 14 5.60 -7.51 5.68
CA CYS A 14 4.49 -6.68 5.19
C CYS A 14 5.00 -5.58 4.27
N SER A 15 4.09 -4.96 3.50
CA SER A 15 4.42 -3.77 2.71
C SER A 15 4.73 -2.61 3.64
N SER A 16 5.87 -1.95 3.40
CA SER A 16 6.30 -0.76 4.14
C SER A 16 5.29 0.37 4.08
N GLN A 17 4.55 0.48 2.97
CA GLN A 17 3.51 1.50 2.77
C GLN A 17 2.38 1.38 3.81
N PHE A 18 2.03 0.16 4.23
CA PHE A 18 0.96 -0.04 5.22
C PHE A 18 1.40 0.16 6.67
N VAL A 19 2.71 0.19 6.94
CA VAL A 19 3.26 0.33 8.30
C VAL A 19 4.12 1.58 8.46
N SER A 20 4.10 2.48 7.48
CA SER A 20 4.93 3.70 7.45
C SER A 20 4.78 4.49 8.75
N ASP A 21 3.56 4.73 9.23
CA ASP A 21 3.31 5.48 10.47
C ASP A 21 3.91 4.78 11.70
N HIS A 22 3.89 3.45 11.72
CA HIS A 22 4.47 2.67 12.81
C HIS A 22 6.00 2.66 12.77
N LEU A 23 6.60 2.71 11.57
CA LEU A 23 8.03 2.88 11.40
C LEU A 23 8.48 4.30 11.79
N GLN A 24 7.75 5.33 11.36
CA GLN A 24 8.04 6.73 11.70
C GLN A 24 7.89 7.02 13.19
N SER A 25 6.88 6.43 13.84
CA SER A 25 6.70 6.55 15.30
C SER A 25 7.65 5.68 16.13
N GLY A 26 8.46 4.83 15.49
CA GLY A 26 9.37 3.91 16.17
C GLY A 26 8.68 2.75 16.89
N ARG A 27 7.38 2.55 16.69
CA ARG A 27 6.62 1.41 17.23
C ARG A 27 6.99 0.09 16.53
N LEU A 28 7.41 0.18 15.28
CA LEU A 28 8.05 -0.90 14.55
C LEU A 28 9.44 -0.43 14.11
N VAL A 29 10.34 -1.39 13.95
CA VAL A 29 11.67 -1.16 13.37
C VAL A 29 11.88 -2.14 12.22
N LYS A 30 12.53 -1.68 11.15
CA LYS A 30 12.96 -2.56 10.05
C LYS A 30 14.16 -3.36 10.54
N VAL A 31 14.02 -4.69 10.56
CA VAL A 31 15.01 -5.60 11.17
C VAL A 31 16.14 -5.96 10.22
N PHE A 32 15.84 -6.08 8.93
CA PHE A 32 16.79 -6.36 7.86
C PHE A 32 16.72 -5.27 6.82
N ASP A 33 17.84 -4.88 6.21
CA ASP A 33 17.84 -3.89 5.15
C ASP A 33 17.28 -4.45 3.83
N ASP A 34 17.29 -5.78 3.67
CA ASP A 34 16.71 -6.46 2.53
C ASP A 34 15.20 -6.21 2.43
N ALA A 35 14.75 -5.92 1.21
CA ALA A 35 13.34 -5.83 0.87
C ALA A 35 13.02 -6.91 -0.16
N LEU A 36 11.85 -7.55 0.00
CA LEU A 36 11.33 -8.43 -1.03
C LEU A 36 10.72 -7.57 -2.13
N GLU A 37 11.39 -7.49 -3.27
CA GLU A 37 10.81 -6.92 -4.48
C GLU A 37 9.78 -7.89 -5.06
N THR A 38 8.62 -7.36 -5.46
CA THR A 38 7.55 -8.16 -6.05
C THR A 38 6.97 -7.45 -7.26
N ASP A 39 6.64 -8.21 -8.30
CA ASP A 39 5.91 -7.70 -9.47
C ASP A 39 4.40 -7.53 -9.20
N TYR A 40 3.96 -7.64 -7.95
CA TYR A 40 2.57 -7.44 -7.57
C TYR A 40 2.21 -5.95 -7.53
N ALA A 41 1.04 -5.63 -8.08
CA ALA A 41 0.51 -4.27 -8.11
C ALA A 41 -0.96 -4.25 -7.66
N TYR A 42 -1.41 -3.10 -7.18
CA TYR A 42 -2.81 -2.82 -6.90
C TYR A 42 -3.49 -2.27 -8.15
N TYR A 43 -4.63 -2.85 -8.53
CA TYR A 43 -5.37 -2.49 -9.75
C TYR A 43 -6.73 -1.89 -9.43
N VAL A 44 -7.10 -0.85 -10.18
CA VAL A 44 -8.45 -0.29 -10.18
C VAL A 44 -9.29 -1.06 -11.21
N CYS A 45 -10.20 -1.89 -10.74
CA CYS A 45 -11.00 -2.77 -11.60
C CYS A 45 -12.44 -2.24 -11.79
N CYS A 46 -12.90 -2.21 -13.04
CA CYS A 46 -14.32 -1.98 -13.35
C CYS A 46 -14.71 -2.67 -14.68
N PRO A 47 -16.00 -3.01 -14.87
CA PRO A 47 -16.50 -3.47 -16.17
C PRO A 47 -16.22 -2.43 -17.28
N PRO A 48 -15.86 -2.85 -18.51
CA PRO A 48 -15.49 -1.91 -19.58
C PRO A 48 -16.57 -0.86 -19.89
N ASN A 49 -17.85 -1.25 -19.81
CA ASN A 49 -18.98 -0.35 -20.03
C ASN A 49 -19.11 0.75 -18.96
N HIS A 50 -18.55 0.55 -17.76
CA HIS A 50 -18.62 1.54 -16.68
C HIS A 50 -17.67 2.71 -16.88
N LEU A 51 -16.61 2.56 -17.69
CA LEU A 51 -15.70 3.65 -18.06
C LEU A 51 -16.37 4.75 -18.91
N THR A 52 -17.57 4.49 -19.43
CA THR A 52 -18.37 5.49 -20.13
C THR A 52 -19.06 6.46 -19.16
N ARG A 53 -19.21 6.08 -17.89
CA ARG A 53 -19.81 6.94 -16.86
C ARG A 53 -18.77 7.96 -16.39
N PRO A 54 -19.02 9.28 -16.51
CA PRO A 54 -18.04 10.30 -16.17
C PRO A 54 -17.47 10.15 -14.75
N GLY A 55 -18.33 9.94 -13.74
CA GLY A 55 -17.86 9.78 -12.36
C GLY A 55 -16.96 8.56 -12.12
N VAL A 56 -17.13 7.46 -12.87
CA VAL A 56 -16.24 6.28 -12.75
C VAL A 56 -14.86 6.60 -13.34
N ARG A 57 -14.84 7.30 -14.48
CA ARG A 57 -13.60 7.74 -15.13
C ARG A 57 -12.84 8.72 -14.24
N GLU A 58 -13.53 9.74 -13.75
CA GLU A 58 -12.94 10.76 -12.87
C GLU A 58 -12.36 10.14 -11.60
N PHE A 59 -13.09 9.21 -10.96
CA PHE A 59 -12.59 8.53 -9.77
C PHE A 59 -11.37 7.65 -10.05
N ARG A 60 -11.37 6.90 -11.16
CA ARG A 60 -10.20 6.12 -11.59
C ARG A 60 -8.99 7.03 -11.80
N ASP A 61 -9.17 8.11 -12.56
CA ASP A 61 -8.08 9.03 -12.90
C ASP A 61 -7.53 9.71 -11.65
N TRP A 62 -8.42 10.10 -10.73
CA TRP A 62 -8.03 10.61 -9.43
C TRP A 62 -7.24 9.58 -8.60
N MET A 63 -7.68 8.33 -8.51
CA MET A 63 -6.95 7.28 -7.77
C MET A 63 -5.55 7.01 -8.36
N VAL A 64 -5.42 6.99 -9.69
CA VAL A 64 -4.12 6.84 -10.35
C VAL A 64 -3.21 8.01 -10.00
N ALA A 65 -3.73 9.24 -10.08
CA ALA A 65 -2.97 10.44 -9.70
C ALA A 65 -2.55 10.43 -8.21
N GLN A 66 -3.40 9.93 -7.29
CA GLN A 66 -3.01 9.79 -5.88
C GLN A 66 -1.91 8.73 -5.67
N SER A 67 -1.89 7.68 -6.49
CA SER A 67 -0.92 6.59 -6.38
C SER A 67 0.48 7.01 -6.83
N GLU A 68 0.57 7.86 -7.86
CA GLU A 68 1.84 8.44 -8.33
C GLU A 68 2.51 9.32 -7.26
N ILE A 69 1.72 9.92 -6.36
CA ILE A 69 2.24 10.77 -5.26
C ILE A 69 2.92 9.94 -4.17
N THR A 70 2.60 8.65 -4.04
CA THR A 70 3.06 7.78 -2.93
C THR A 70 4.27 6.91 -3.32
N SER A 71 4.80 7.07 -4.54
CA SER A 71 5.92 6.26 -5.08
C SER A 71 7.30 6.90 -4.87
N ALA A 72 7.45 7.81 -3.90
CA ALA A 72 8.72 8.48 -3.54
C ALA A 72 9.00 8.32 -2.04
#